data_AF-A0A2S8NQ23-F1
#
_entry.id   AF-A0A2S8NQ23-F1
#
_cell.length_a   1.000
_cell.length_b   1.000
_cell.length_c   1.000
_cell.angle_alpha   90.00
_cell.angle_beta   90.00
_cell.angle_gamma   90.00
#
_symmetry.space_group_name_H-M   'P 1'
#
loop_
_entity.id
_entity.type
_entity.pdbx_description
1 polymer ?
#
loop_
_entity_poly.entity_id
_entity_poly.type
_entity_poly.pdbx_seq_one_letter_code
_entity_poly.pdbx_strand_id
1 'polypeptide(L)'
;MDMKFKTTKEYKELKRDFIITNFVFGSIYFDILIFFGFCSVFIIWSLNVGDIIGILGYFFCLMFFVVLLPFVIMEHISEVKEFKVTVFKKQLLPLENIVGKLGEGKMLRSGDDKIE
;
A
#
# COMPACT_ATOMS: atom_id res chain seq x y z
N MET A 1 33.74 -7.12 -4.33
CA MET A 1 33.17 -6.05 -3.49
C MET A 1 31.65 -6.07 -3.65
N ASP A 2 30.95 -6.40 -2.56
CA ASP A 2 29.51 -6.62 -2.43
C ASP A 2 28.62 -5.44 -2.86
N MET A 3 28.40 -5.28 -4.16
CA MET A 3 27.38 -4.34 -4.66
C MET A 3 25.94 -4.88 -4.57
N LYS A 4 25.72 -6.11 -4.11
CA LYS A 4 24.38 -6.74 -4.04
C LYS A 4 23.62 -6.55 -2.73
N PHE A 5 24.27 -6.02 -1.67
CA PHE A 5 23.66 -5.92 -0.34
C PHE A 5 23.03 -4.56 0.01
N LYS A 6 23.27 -3.52 -0.79
CA LYS A 6 22.74 -2.17 -0.51
C LYS A 6 21.30 -1.99 -0.99
N THR A 7 20.90 -2.67 -2.06
CA THR A 7 19.52 -2.64 -2.60
C THR A 7 18.54 -3.53 -1.81
N THR A 8 19.02 -4.51 -1.03
CA THR A 8 18.16 -5.46 -0.31
C THR A 8 17.63 -4.93 1.03
N LYS A 9 18.39 -4.10 1.75
CA LYS A 9 17.93 -3.52 3.03
C LYS A 9 16.84 -2.47 2.81
N GLU A 10 17.08 -1.51 1.92
CA GLU A 10 16.08 -0.49 1.59
C GLU A 10 14.80 -1.09 0.99
N TYR A 11 14.92 -2.14 0.17
CA TYR A 11 13.74 -2.82 -0.36
C TYR A 11 12.95 -3.56 0.72
N LYS A 12 13.64 -4.18 1.70
CA LYS A 12 12.99 -4.81 2.86
C LYS A 12 12.27 -3.80 3.74
N GLU A 13 12.87 -2.63 3.97
CA GLU A 13 12.25 -1.53 4.71
C GLU A 13 11.01 -1.02 3.99
N LEU A 14 11.12 -0.69 2.70
CA LEU A 14 10.01 -0.18 1.90
C LEU A 14 8.85 -1.19 1.80
N LYS A 15 9.16 -2.49 1.69
CA LYS A 15 8.16 -3.56 1.76
C LYS A 15 7.50 -3.67 3.14
N ARG A 16 8.27 -3.50 4.21
CA ARG A 16 7.75 -3.54 5.59
C ARG A 16 6.80 -2.36 5.83
N ASP A 17 7.19 -1.17 5.41
CA ASP A 17 6.38 0.03 5.54
C ASP A 17 5.06 -0.12 4.78
N PHE A 18 5.10 -0.62 3.54
CA PHE A 18 3.89 -0.91 2.77
C PHE A 18 2.96 -1.94 3.44
N ILE A 19 3.52 -3.00 4.05
CA ILE A 19 2.72 -3.98 4.79
C ILE A 19 2.05 -3.32 6.00
N ILE A 20 2.76 -2.45 6.72
CA ILE A 20 2.23 -1.72 7.87
C ILE A 20 1.11 -0.80 7.41
N THR A 21 1.31 0.01 6.37
CA THR A 21 0.28 0.95 5.93
C THR A 21 -0.95 0.23 5.37
N ASN A 22 -0.76 -0.85 4.59
CA ASN A 22 -1.88 -1.68 4.12
C ASN A 22 -2.64 -2.34 5.30
N PHE A 23 -1.95 -2.73 6.36
CA PHE A 23 -2.59 -3.23 7.58
C PHE A 23 -3.39 -2.13 8.29
N VAL A 24 -2.87 -0.90 8.35
CA VAL A 24 -3.59 0.27 8.89
C VAL A 24 -4.86 0.54 8.08
N PHE A 25 -4.79 0.56 6.75
CA PHE A 25 -6.00 0.67 5.92
C PHE A 25 -6.99 -0.47 6.19
N GLY A 26 -6.50 -1.71 6.30
CA GLY A 26 -7.32 -2.85 6.70
C GLY A 26 -8.07 -2.61 8.03
N SER A 27 -7.37 -2.07 9.04
CA SER A 27 -7.98 -1.71 10.32
C SER A 27 -9.03 -0.61 10.15
N ILE A 28 -8.74 0.43 9.38
CA ILE A 28 -9.68 1.53 9.12
C ILE A 28 -10.97 1.01 8.47
N TYR A 29 -10.86 0.15 7.46
CA TYR A 29 -12.05 -0.46 6.83
C TYR A 29 -12.86 -1.31 7.81
N PHE A 30 -12.18 -2.04 8.70
CA PHE A 30 -12.83 -2.84 9.73
C PHE A 30 -13.55 -1.97 10.77
N ASP A 31 -12.93 -0.88 11.22
CA ASP A 31 -13.54 0.06 12.14
C ASP A 31 -14.78 0.72 11.53
N ILE A 32 -14.71 1.14 10.25
CA ILE A 32 -15.87 1.68 9.53
C ILE A 32 -17.02 0.66 9.51
N LEU A 33 -16.73 -0.61 9.23
CA LEU A 33 -17.75 -1.67 9.22
C LEU A 33 -18.42 -1.83 10.60
N ILE A 34 -17.62 -1.83 11.67
CA ILE A 34 -18.12 -1.90 13.05
C ILE A 34 -19.01 -0.70 13.35
N PHE A 35 -18.58 0.52 13.01
CA PHE A 35 -19.37 1.74 13.22
C PHE A 35 -20.70 1.72 12.47
N PHE A 36 -20.71 1.19 11.25
CA PHE A 36 -21.93 1.01 10.47
C PHE A 36 -22.92 0.09 11.19
N GLY A 37 -22.42 -1.04 11.70
CA GLY A 37 -23.17 -1.97 12.54
C GLY A 37 -23.77 -1.30 13.77
N PHE A 38 -22.95 -0.60 14.56
CA PHE A 38 -23.43 0.13 15.74
C PHE A 38 -24.50 1.17 15.41
N CYS A 39 -24.28 2.01 14.39
CA CYS A 39 -25.25 3.03 14.00
C CYS A 39 -26.59 2.40 13.61
N SER A 40 -26.59 1.28 12.89
CA SER A 40 -27.84 0.58 12.54
C SER A 40 -28.60 0.06 13.78
N VAL A 41 -27.89 -0.52 14.76
CA VAL A 41 -28.49 -0.99 16.01
C VAL A 41 -29.10 0.17 16.80
N PHE A 42 -28.39 1.29 16.88
CA PHE A 42 -28.90 2.49 17.55
C PHE A 42 -30.11 3.10 16.84
N ILE A 43 -30.15 3.11 15.50
CA ILE A 43 -31.33 3.55 14.75
C ILE A 43 -32.55 2.68 15.08
N ILE A 44 -32.39 1.35 15.09
CA ILE A 44 -33.48 0.43 15.43
C ILE A 44 -33.96 0.67 16.86
N TRP A 45 -33.03 0.87 17.79
CA TRP A 45 -33.39 1.17 19.17
C TRP A 45 -34.12 2.52 19.30
N SER A 46 -33.62 3.58 18.68
CA SER A 46 -34.27 4.90 18.67
C SER A 46 -35.64 4.85 18.00
N LEU A 47 -35.83 4.07 16.93
CA LEU A 47 -37.14 3.81 16.32
C LEU A 47 -38.12 3.16 17.31
N ASN A 48 -37.65 2.21 18.11
CA ASN A 48 -38.49 1.54 19.11
C ASN A 48 -38.90 2.47 20.27
N VAL A 49 -38.04 3.40 20.67
CA VAL A 49 -38.30 4.37 21.74
C VAL A 49 -39.04 5.62 21.23
N GLY A 50 -39.13 5.82 19.91
CA GLY A 50 -39.71 7.01 19.30
C GLY A 50 -38.80 8.24 19.37
N ASP A 51 -37.49 8.04 19.52
CA ASP A 51 -36.50 9.13 19.57
C ASP A 51 -36.11 9.59 18.16
N ILE A 52 -36.82 10.60 17.67
CA ILE A 52 -36.62 11.18 16.34
C ILE A 52 -35.24 11.84 16.21
N ILE A 53 -34.72 12.47 17.28
CA ILE A 53 -33.43 13.17 17.24
C ILE A 53 -32.30 12.14 17.10
N GLY A 54 -32.36 11.04 17.86
CA GLY A 54 -31.43 9.93 17.74
C GLY A 54 -31.42 9.36 16.33
N ILE A 55 -32.61 9.06 15.76
CA ILE A 55 -32.72 8.53 14.38
C ILE A 55 -32.03 9.47 13.39
N LEU A 56 -32.33 10.77 13.44
CA LEU A 56 -31.73 11.76 12.54
C LEU A 56 -30.21 11.80 12.69
N GLY A 57 -29.71 11.83 13.93
CA GLY A 57 -28.28 11.89 14.23
C GLY A 57 -27.51 10.68 13.69
N TYR A 58 -27.98 9.47 13.98
CA TYR A 58 -27.35 8.24 13.48
C TYR A 58 -27.48 8.10 11.97
N PHE A 59 -28.58 8.56 11.36
CA PHE A 59 -28.74 8.58 9.91
C PHE A 59 -27.71 9.50 9.24
N PHE A 60 -27.52 10.71 9.76
CA PHE A 60 -26.46 11.61 9.27
C PHE A 60 -25.05 11.04 9.49
N CYS A 61 -24.83 10.32 10.60
CA CYS A 61 -23.57 9.63 10.85
C CYS A 61 -23.29 8.57 9.76
N LEU A 62 -24.28 7.74 9.41
CA LEU A 62 -24.16 6.78 8.32
C LEU A 62 -23.87 7.46 6.97
N MET A 63 -24.59 8.55 6.66
CA MET A 63 -24.35 9.32 5.43
C MET A 63 -22.92 9.87 5.36
N PHE A 64 -22.39 10.36 6.48
CA PHE A 64 -21.02 10.84 6.57
C PHE A 64 -20.00 9.72 6.26
N PHE A 65 -20.20 8.52 6.81
CA PHE A 65 -19.34 7.37 6.49
C PHE A 65 -19.41 6.96 5.02
N VAL A 66 -20.59 6.99 4.41
CA VAL A 66 -20.75 6.72 2.96
C VAL A 66 -19.97 7.73 2.12
N VAL A 67 -19.96 9.00 2.52
CA VAL A 67 -19.20 10.06 1.84
C VAL A 67 -17.69 9.90 2.06
N LEU A 68 -17.24 9.51 3.26
CA LEU A 68 -15.82 9.33 3.57
C LEU A 68 -15.20 8.09 2.91
N LEU A 69 -15.97 7.00 2.78
CA LEU A 69 -15.50 5.73 2.20
C LEU A 69 -14.73 5.88 0.88
N PRO A 70 -15.24 6.60 -0.15
CA PRO A 70 -14.52 6.75 -1.41
C PRO A 70 -13.21 7.52 -1.28
N PHE A 71 -13.09 8.46 -0.34
CA PHE A 71 -11.83 9.17 -0.11
C PHE A 71 -10.76 8.22 0.44
N VAL A 72 -11.11 7.42 1.45
CA VAL A 72 -10.20 6.42 2.03
C VAL A 72 -9.77 5.39 0.98
N ILE A 73 -10.70 4.96 0.11
CA ILE A 73 -10.40 4.05 -0.99
C ILE A 73 -9.45 4.68 -2.01
N MET A 74 -9.68 5.93 -2.42
CA MET A 74 -8.78 6.63 -3.35
C MET A 74 -7.38 6.79 -2.77
N GLU A 75 -7.28 7.16 -1.50
CA GLU A 75 -6.00 7.31 -0.80
C GLU A 75 -5.24 5.97 -0.76
N HIS A 76 -5.93 4.89 -0.38
CA HIS A 76 -5.34 3.55 -0.38
C HIS A 76 -4.86 3.11 -1.78
N ILE A 77 -5.66 3.34 -2.83
CA ILE A 77 -5.26 3.02 -4.21
C ILE A 77 -4.05 3.86 -4.64
N SER A 78 -4.01 5.14 -4.25
CA SER A 78 -2.88 6.03 -4.55
C SER A 78 -1.59 5.52 -3.91
N GLU A 79 -1.63 5.14 -2.64
CA GLU A 79 -0.47 4.55 -1.96
C GLU A 79 0.01 3.25 -2.60
N VAL A 80 -0.92 2.33 -2.95
CA VAL A 80 -0.58 1.08 -3.64
C VAL A 80 0.06 1.35 -4.99
N LYS A 81 -0.44 2.35 -5.73
CA LYS A 81 0.13 2.78 -7.01
C LYS A 81 1.53 3.37 -6.83
N GLU A 82 1.73 4.22 -5.82
CA GLU A 82 3.02 4.84 -5.52
C GLU A 82 4.06 3.79 -5.11
N PHE A 83 3.68 2.81 -4.28
CA PHE A 83 4.53 1.68 -3.95
C PHE A 83 4.95 0.91 -5.20
N LYS A 84 4.00 0.58 -6.09
CA LYS A 84 4.28 -0.14 -7.34
C LYS A 84 5.22 0.63 -8.26
N VAL A 85 5.03 1.94 -8.42
CA VAL A 85 5.91 2.80 -9.23
C VAL A 85 7.32 2.86 -8.62
N THR A 86 7.40 3.00 -7.30
CA THR A 86 8.68 3.08 -6.58
C THR A 86 9.46 1.77 -6.67
N VAL A 87 8.78 0.64 -6.51
CA VAL A 87 9.37 -0.70 -6.70
C VAL A 87 9.86 -0.88 -8.14
N PHE A 88 9.04 -0.51 -9.14
CA PHE A 88 9.41 -0.64 -10.55
C PHE A 88 10.63 0.22 -10.90
N LYS A 89 10.68 1.47 -10.43
CA LYS A 89 11.82 2.37 -10.61
C LYS A 89 13.09 1.83 -9.95
N LYS A 90 13.00 1.31 -8.72
CA LYS A 90 14.14 0.68 -8.02
C LYS A 90 14.58 -0.65 -8.65
N GLN A 91 13.70 -1.38 -9.33
CA GLN A 91 14.05 -2.59 -10.09
C GLN A 91 14.65 -2.30 -11.48
N LEU A 92 14.26 -1.20 -12.12
CA LEU A 92 14.83 -0.77 -13.40
C LEU A 92 16.24 -0.18 -13.27
N LEU A 93 16.54 0.56 -12.20
CA LEU A 93 17.87 1.12 -11.93
C LEU A 93 19.03 0.09 -12.02
N PRO A 94 18.96 -1.11 -11.43
CA PRO A 94 19.99 -2.12 -11.62
C PRO A 94 20.02 -2.70 -13.04
N LEU A 95 18.88 -2.73 -13.77
CA LEU A 95 18.84 -3.16 -15.17
C LEU A 95 19.54 -2.16 -16.09
N GLU A 96 19.28 -0.86 -15.91
CA GLU A 96 19.91 0.23 -16.67
C GLU A 96 21.42 0.28 -16.42
N ASN A 97 21.86 0.00 -15.19
CA ASN A 97 23.28 -0.10 -14.83
C ASN A 97 23.95 -1.38 -15.37
N ILE A 98 23.20 -2.47 -15.60
CA ILE A 98 23.69 -3.68 -16.26
C ILE A 98 23.78 -3.47 -17.78
N VAL A 99 22.76 -2.86 -18.40
CA VAL A 99 22.71 -2.56 -19.83
C VAL A 99 23.73 -1.48 -20.21
N GLY A 100 23.89 -0.44 -19.40
CA GLY A 100 24.92 0.59 -19.59
C GLY A 100 26.34 0.02 -19.51
N LYS A 101 26.58 -0.93 -18.59
CA LYS A 101 27.86 -1.68 -18.52
C LYS A 101 28.05 -2.70 -19.64
N LEU A 102 26.97 -3.21 -20.24
CA LEU A 102 27.05 -4.08 -21.42
C LEU A 102 27.38 -3.30 -22.71
N GLY A 103 26.99 -2.01 -22.77
CA GLY A 103 27.31 -1.08 -23.85
C GLY A 103 28.72 -0.49 -23.77
N GLU A 104 29.32 -0.42 -22.58
CA GLU A 104 30.75 -0.18 -22.41
C GLU A 104 31.50 -1.48 -22.77
N GLY A 105 31.87 -1.61 -24.04
CA GLY A 105 32.55 -2.77 -24.61
C GLY A 105 33.80 -3.22 -23.86
N LYS A 106 33.64 -4.04 -22.83
CA LYS A 106 34.68 -4.94 -22.35
C LYS A 106 34.40 -6.31 -22.94
N MET A 107 34.94 -6.49 -24.15
CA MET A 107 35.18 -7.80 -24.74
C MET A 107 35.76 -8.73 -23.65
N LEU A 108 35.02 -9.76 -23.29
CA LEU A 108 35.55 -10.94 -22.63
C LEU A 108 36.42 -11.68 -23.65
N ARG A 109 37.64 -11.20 -23.87
CA ARG A 109 38.70 -11.91 -24.60
C ARG A 109 40.04 -11.63 -23.95
N SER A 110 40.45 -12.54 -23.05
CA SER A 110 41.84 -12.90 -22.71
C SER A 110 41.74 -13.90 -21.54
N GLY A 111 42.16 -15.16 -21.62
CA GLY A 111 42.83 -15.93 -22.66
C GLY A 111 42.78 -17.41 -22.24
N ASP A 112 42.94 -18.29 -23.23
CA ASP A 112 43.40 -19.66 -23.01
C ASP A 112 44.64 -19.64 -22.11
N ASP A 113 44.65 -20.42 -21.03
CA ASP A 113 45.87 -21.07 -20.56
C ASP A 113 45.53 -22.34 -19.76
N LYS A 114 46.04 -23.43 -20.34
CA LYS A 114 46.14 -24.84 -19.95
C LYS A 114 45.90 -25.20 -18.48
N ILE A 115 45.06 -26.21 -18.27
CA ILE A 115 45.09 -27.09 -17.09
C ILE A 115 45.87 -28.35 -17.52
N GLU A 116 47.08 -28.50 -16.99
CA GLU A 116 47.78 -29.79 -16.86
C GLU A 116 47.10 -30.68 -15.82
#